data_AF-A0AAV4IGC5-F1
#
_entry.id   AF-A0AAV4IGC5-F1
#
_cell.length_a   1.000
_cell.length_b   1.000
_cell.length_c   1.000
_cell.angle_alpha   90.00
_cell.angle_beta   90.00
_cell.angle_gamma   90.00
#
_symmetry.space_group_name_H-M   'P 1'
#
loop_
_entity.id
_entity.type
_entity.pdbx_description
1 polymer ?
#
loop_
_entity_poly.entity_id
_entity_poly.type
_entity_poly.pdbx_seq_one_letter_code
_entity_poly.pdbx_strand_id
1 'polypeptide(L)'
;MVFRYQLCWIKFLFILNVLPLLASAAPELQFDFGIVRGVDSQAQDTGRLFYTYYGIPYGEAPVGSRRFKPPVAFRGTGANRVVTSDE
;
A
#
# COMPACT_ATOMS: atom_id res chain seq x y z
N MET A 1 2.46 -10.26 -52.39
CA MET A 1 1.59 -10.58 -51.23
C MET A 1 2.48 -10.91 -50.02
N VAL A 2 3.11 -9.94 -49.36
CA VAL A 2 4.01 -10.18 -48.18
C VAL A 2 3.90 -9.08 -47.08
N PHE A 3 3.27 -7.94 -47.38
CA PHE A 3 3.27 -6.76 -46.49
C PHE A 3 2.37 -6.82 -45.24
N ARG A 4 1.65 -7.94 -45.01
CA ARG A 4 0.71 -8.05 -43.87
C ARG A 4 1.32 -8.67 -42.61
N TYR A 5 2.46 -9.37 -42.71
CA TYR A 5 3.08 -10.07 -41.58
C TYR A 5 4.06 -9.21 -40.76
N GLN A 6 4.58 -8.12 -41.34
CA GLN A 6 5.54 -7.20 -40.71
C GLN A 6 4.93 -6.37 -39.56
N LEU A 7 3.66 -5.94 -39.67
CA LEU A 7 2.98 -5.19 -38.60
C LEU A 7 2.55 -6.05 -37.40
N CYS A 8 2.50 -7.37 -37.54
CA CYS A 8 2.03 -8.28 -36.48
C CYS A 8 3.08 -8.44 -35.37
N TRP A 9 4.36 -8.52 -35.75
CA TRP A 9 5.47 -8.67 -34.80
C TRP A 9 5.78 -7.37 -34.06
N ILE A 10 5.63 -6.22 -34.73
CA ILE A 10 5.84 -4.90 -34.12
C ILE A 10 4.79 -4.62 -33.03
N LYS A 11 3.52 -4.99 -33.26
CA LYS A 11 2.47 -4.90 -32.22
C LYS A 11 2.72 -5.85 -31.06
N PHE A 12 3.21 -7.06 -31.33
CA PHE A 12 3.51 -8.06 -30.30
C PHE A 12 4.72 -7.67 -29.43
N LEU A 13 5.76 -7.10 -30.03
CA LEU A 13 6.93 -6.56 -29.33
C LEU A 13 6.59 -5.33 -28.47
N PHE A 14 5.65 -4.49 -28.91
CA PHE A 14 5.18 -3.33 -28.13
C PHE A 14 4.34 -3.76 -26.92
N ILE A 15 3.45 -4.74 -27.07
CA ILE A 15 2.65 -5.29 -25.96
C ILE A 15 3.54 -6.01 -24.94
N LEU A 16 4.65 -6.61 -25.38
CA LEU A 16 5.63 -7.28 -24.50
C LEU A 16 6.54 -6.31 -23.72
N ASN A 17 6.81 -5.11 -24.23
CA ASN A 17 7.75 -4.15 -23.62
C ASN A 17 7.11 -3.08 -22.73
N VAL A 18 5.80 -2.87 -22.79
CA VAL A 18 5.14 -1.79 -22.03
C VAL A 18 4.49 -2.28 -20.72
N LEU A 19 4.39 -3.61 -20.52
CA LEU A 19 3.63 -4.17 -19.40
C LEU A 19 4.35 -4.26 -18.03
N PRO A 20 5.69 -4.28 -17.89
CA PRO A 20 6.27 -4.34 -16.56
C PRO A 20 6.66 -2.94 -16.08
N LEU A 21 5.71 -2.00 -16.07
CA LEU A 21 5.75 -0.89 -15.11
C LEU A 21 5.01 -1.35 -13.85
N LEU A 22 5.50 -2.44 -13.24
CA LEU A 22 5.06 -2.88 -11.93
C LEU A 22 5.65 -1.88 -10.93
N ALA A 23 4.94 -0.78 -10.74
CA ALA A 23 5.15 0.10 -9.59
C ALA A 23 5.02 -0.79 -8.35
N SER A 24 6.16 -1.10 -7.73
CA SER A 24 6.21 -1.80 -6.45
C SER A 24 5.78 -0.81 -5.39
N ALA A 25 4.48 -0.62 -5.24
CA ALA A 25 3.90 0.13 -4.13
C ALA A 25 3.79 -0.79 -2.91
N ALA A 26 4.00 -0.23 -1.72
CA ALA A 26 3.73 -0.92 -0.48
C ALA A 26 2.32 -1.57 -0.48
N PRO A 27 2.19 -2.86 -0.15
CA PRO A 27 0.93 -3.56 -0.24
C PRO A 27 -0.08 -3.01 0.77
N GLU A 28 -1.34 -2.88 0.35
CA GLU A 28 -2.45 -2.58 1.26
C GLU A 28 -2.76 -3.81 2.11
N LEU A 29 -2.80 -3.64 3.42
CA LEU A 29 -3.07 -4.71 4.38
C LEU A 29 -4.52 -4.61 4.85
N GLN A 30 -5.27 -5.72 4.82
CA GLN A 30 -6.66 -5.77 5.27
C GLN A 30 -6.73 -6.35 6.68
N PHE A 31 -7.39 -5.62 7.59
CA PHE A 31 -7.66 -6.03 8.96
C PHE A 31 -9.17 -5.90 9.27
N ASP A 32 -9.62 -6.57 10.33
CA ASP A 32 -11.01 -6.48 10.80
C ASP A 32 -11.43 -5.04 11.12
N PHE A 33 -10.48 -4.22 11.59
CA PHE A 33 -10.71 -2.83 11.97
C PHE A 33 -10.54 -1.83 10.81
N GLY A 34 -10.05 -2.26 9.64
CA GLY A 34 -9.90 -1.44 8.45
C GLY A 34 -8.67 -1.77 7.59
N ILE A 35 -8.43 -0.92 6.59
CA ILE A 35 -7.34 -1.05 5.60
C ILE A 35 -6.14 -0.21 6.05
N VAL A 36 -4.95 -0.78 5.94
CA VAL A 36 -3.68 -0.14 6.29
C VAL A 36 -2.87 0.04 5.00
N ARG A 37 -2.63 1.29 4.62
CA ARG A 37 -1.85 1.66 3.43
C ARG A 37 -0.42 2.01 3.83
N GLY A 38 0.54 1.48 3.08
CA GLY A 38 1.96 1.78 3.27
C GLY A 38 2.51 2.74 2.22
N VAL A 39 3.76 3.15 2.45
CA VAL A 39 4.58 3.90 1.49
C VAL A 39 5.91 3.20 1.28
N ASP A 40 6.47 3.34 0.09
CA ASP A 40 7.83 2.86 -0.17
C ASP A 40 8.83 3.84 0.45
N SER A 41 9.81 3.30 1.14
CA SER A 41 10.82 4.07 1.85
C SER A 41 12.20 3.50 1.60
N GLN A 42 13.22 4.35 1.74
CA GLN A 42 14.61 3.98 1.50
C GLN A 42 15.45 4.33 2.72
N ALA A 43 16.29 3.39 3.15
CA ALA A 43 17.20 3.61 4.27
C ALA A 43 18.31 4.57 3.85
N GLN A 44 18.53 5.62 4.62
CA GLN A 44 19.51 6.67 4.30
C GLN A 44 20.94 6.12 4.19
N ASP A 45 21.33 5.25 5.11
CA ASP A 45 22.71 4.76 5.20
C ASP A 45 23.03 3.66 4.18
N THR A 46 22.07 2.77 3.90
CA THR A 46 22.31 1.57 3.09
C THR A 46 21.61 1.57 1.74
N GLY A 47 20.74 2.56 1.46
CA GLY A 47 19.93 2.63 0.25
C GLY A 47 18.92 1.49 0.09
N ARG A 48 18.66 0.71 1.15
CA ARG A 48 17.76 -0.45 1.11
C ARG A 48 16.31 0.02 1.09
N LEU A 49 15.52 -0.56 0.18
CA LEU A 49 14.08 -0.30 0.11
C LEU A 49 13.34 -1.10 1.19
N PHE A 50 12.35 -0.47 1.80
CA PHE A 50 11.43 -1.08 2.75
C PHE A 50 10.06 -0.43 2.67
N TYR A 51 9.03 -1.11 3.15
CA TYR A 51 7.68 -0.55 3.26
C TYR A 51 7.48 0.05 4.63
N THR A 52 6.90 1.24 4.69
CA THR A 52 6.58 1.93 5.94
C THR A 52 5.08 2.10 6.08
N TYR A 53 4.57 1.85 7.29
CA TYR A 53 3.16 1.97 7.62
C TYR A 53 3.02 2.87 8.86
N TYR A 54 2.42 4.05 8.69
CA TYR A 54 2.32 5.06 9.73
C TYR A 54 0.94 5.08 10.40
N GLY A 55 0.92 5.50 11.67
CA GLY A 55 -0.32 5.82 12.37
C GLY A 55 -1.26 4.64 12.64
N ILE A 56 -0.80 3.38 12.57
CA ILE A 56 -1.66 2.21 12.80
C ILE A 56 -2.16 2.19 14.26
N PRO A 57 -3.47 2.32 14.50
CA PRO A 57 -4.00 2.34 15.86
C PRO A 57 -4.02 0.93 16.47
N TYR A 58 -3.38 0.79 17.63
CA TYR A 58 -3.43 -0.44 18.43
C TYR A 58 -4.50 -0.38 19.53
N GLY A 59 -4.99 0.82 19.83
CA GLY A 59 -5.96 1.06 20.89
C GLY A 59 -6.78 2.31 20.63
N GLU A 60 -7.89 2.39 21.34
CA GLU A 60 -8.72 3.58 21.39
C GLU A 60 -7.97 4.77 22.01
N ALA A 61 -8.20 5.98 21.49
CA ALA A 61 -7.55 7.18 22.00
C ALA A 61 -7.83 7.37 23.52
N PRO A 62 -6.82 7.51 24.39
CA PRO A 62 -6.97 7.59 25.83
C PRO A 62 -7.35 9.01 26.30
N VAL A 63 -8.33 9.61 25.64
CA VAL A 63 -8.79 10.99 25.88
C VAL A 63 -10.12 11.03 26.63
N GLY A 64 -10.45 12.18 27.21
CA GLY A 64 -11.72 12.39 27.92
C GLY A 64 -11.93 11.41 29.07
N SER A 65 -13.05 10.68 29.06
CA SER A 65 -13.41 9.70 30.10
C SER A 65 -12.56 8.42 30.09
N ARG A 66 -11.70 8.23 29.07
CA ARG A 66 -10.73 7.14 28.97
C ARG A 66 -9.35 7.51 29.51
N ARG A 67 -9.12 8.78 29.86
CA ARG A 67 -7.87 9.22 30.47
C ARG A 67 -7.62 8.45 31.78
N PHE A 68 -6.38 8.00 31.99
CA PHE A 68 -5.96 7.23 33.17
C PHE A 68 -6.66 5.87 33.34
N LYS A 69 -7.34 5.35 32.31
CA LYS A 69 -7.90 3.99 32.32
C LYS A 69 -7.01 3.03 31.52
N PRO A 70 -7.13 1.71 31.75
CA PRO A 70 -6.46 0.72 30.91
C PRO A 70 -6.77 0.90 29.42
N PRO A 71 -5.82 0.59 28.52
CA PRO A 71 -6.03 0.70 27.09
C PRO A 71 -7.14 -0.26 26.63
N VAL A 72 -7.95 0.21 25.68
CA VAL A 72 -9.00 -0.57 25.04
C VAL A 72 -8.57 -0.85 23.61
N ALA A 73 -8.71 -2.08 23.13
CA ALA A 73 -8.36 -2.46 21.77
C ALA A 73 -9.13 -1.61 20.74
N PHE A 74 -8.47 -1.23 19.66
CA PHE A 74 -9.07 -0.41 18.61
C PHE A 74 -10.17 -1.17 17.89
N ARG A 75 -11.38 -0.63 17.86
CA ARG A 75 -12.55 -1.32 17.29
C ARG A 75 -12.69 -1.13 15.78
N GLY A 76 -12.03 -0.13 15.20
CA GLY A 76 -12.14 0.18 13.79
C GLY A 76 -13.37 1.00 13.42
N THR A 77 -13.34 1.55 12.20
CA THR A 77 -14.51 2.22 11.58
C THR A 77 -15.20 1.34 10.53
N GLY A 78 -14.82 0.04 10.47
CA GLY A 78 -15.30 -0.97 9.53
C GLY A 78 -14.20 -1.44 8.57
N ALA A 79 -14.28 -2.70 8.11
CA ALA A 79 -13.23 -3.38 7.34
C ALA A 79 -12.80 -2.68 6.03
N ASN A 80 -13.62 -1.77 5.48
CA ASN A 80 -13.40 -1.15 4.16
C ASN A 80 -12.94 0.32 4.22
N ARG A 81 -12.39 0.79 5.34
CA ARG A 81 -11.92 2.17 5.51
C ARG A 81 -10.42 2.20 5.76
N VAL A 82 -9.71 3.13 5.12
CA VAL A 82 -8.28 3.36 5.37
C VAL A 82 -8.09 3.98 6.76
N VAL A 83 -7.16 3.40 7.53
CA VAL A 83 -6.93 3.75 8.95
C VAL A 83 -5.55 4.40 9.18
N THR A 84 -4.65 4.32 8.20
CA THR A 84 -3.28 4.86 8.29
C THR A 84 -3.24 6.39 8.14
N SER A 85 -2.20 7.00 8.70
CA SER A 85 -1.82 8.40 8.38
C SER A 85 -0.95 8.42 7.12
N ASP A 86 -1.03 9.52 6.36
CA ASP A 86 -0.28 9.67 5.10
C ASP A 86 1.21 10.02 5.33
N GLU A 87 1.59 10.48 6.53
CA GLU A 87 2.96 10.78 6.99
C GLU A 87 3.10 10.56 8.50
#